data_AF-A0AA35YD11-F1
#
_entry.id   AF-A0AA35YD11-F1
#
_cell.length_a   1.000
_cell.length_b   1.000
_cell.length_c   1.000
_cell.angle_alpha   90.00
_cell.angle_beta   90.00
_cell.angle_gamma   90.00
#
_symmetry.space_group_name_H-M   'P 1'
#
loop_
_entity.id
_entity.type
_entity.pdbx_description
1 polymer ?
#
loop_
_entity_poly.entity_id
_entity_poly.type
_entity_poly.pdbx_seq_one_letter_code
_entity_poly.pdbx_strand_id
1 'polypeptide(L)'
;MFNCFAFLNKLELGPFSKELDSFPSLQGIEKLRNHLDYFDLRGWDHWESIPEEIQHLTSLTSLVISGFGMRELPVWLTNMSSTQDLSFHDYNGLKKET
;
A
#
# COMPACT_ATOMS: atom_id res chain seq x y z
N MET A 1 12.93 -17.15 -23.67
CA MET A 1 11.81 -16.29 -23.20
C MET A 1 11.68 -16.55 -21.70
N PHE A 2 12.38 -15.76 -20.89
CA PHE A 2 12.59 -16.05 -19.48
C PHE A 2 11.33 -15.66 -18.68
N ASN A 3 10.50 -16.64 -18.35
CA ASN A 3 9.38 -16.53 -17.39
C ASN A 3 9.93 -16.45 -15.95
N CYS A 4 10.70 -15.40 -15.66
CA CYS A 4 11.36 -15.22 -14.36
C CYS A 4 10.58 -14.34 -13.38
N PHE A 5 9.27 -14.21 -13.52
CA PHE A 5 8.43 -13.79 -12.37
C PHE A 5 8.06 -15.04 -11.58
N ALA A 6 9.04 -15.58 -10.86
CA ALA A 6 8.80 -16.56 -9.82
C ALA A 6 7.85 -15.93 -8.79
N PHE A 7 6.62 -16.45 -8.70
CA PHE A 7 5.75 -16.48 -7.52
C PHE A 7 5.79 -15.27 -6.56
N LEU A 8 5.85 -14.03 -7.06
CA LEU A 8 5.75 -12.85 -6.19
C LEU A 8 4.28 -12.70 -5.75
N ASN A 9 3.94 -13.41 -4.69
CA ASN A 9 2.62 -13.38 -4.05
C ASN A 9 2.59 -12.47 -2.83
N LYS A 10 3.75 -12.07 -2.30
CA LYS A 10 3.88 -11.12 -1.21
C LYS A 10 4.81 -9.99 -1.61
N LEU A 11 4.40 -8.76 -1.33
CA LEU A 11 5.19 -7.56 -1.54
C LEU A 11 5.11 -6.70 -0.28
N GLU A 12 6.24 -6.17 0.14
CA GLU A 12 6.34 -5.18 1.20
C GLU A 12 7.06 -3.96 0.61
N LEU A 13 6.47 -2.76 0.75
CA LEU A 13 7.05 -1.51 0.25
C LEU A 13 7.08 -0.45 1.35
N GLY A 14 8.26 0.15 1.50
CA GLY A 14 8.49 1.26 2.42
C GLY A 14 8.86 0.86 3.86
N PRO A 15 8.94 1.85 4.77
CA PRO A 15 8.78 3.27 4.46
C PRO A 15 9.98 3.79 3.67
N PHE A 16 9.73 4.67 2.69
CA PHE A 16 10.80 5.35 1.98
C PHE A 16 11.44 6.44 2.86
N SER A 17 12.40 7.20 2.32
CA SER A 17 13.02 8.30 3.07
C SER A 17 11.97 9.29 3.58
N LYS A 18 12.12 9.73 4.84
CA LYS A 18 11.29 10.78 5.45
C LYS A 18 11.46 12.15 4.80
N GLU A 19 12.53 12.32 4.02
CA GLU A 19 12.85 13.57 3.31
C GLU A 19 12.07 13.71 1.99
N LEU A 20 11.32 12.68 1.58
CA LEU A 20 10.48 12.76 0.39
C LEU A 20 9.21 13.54 0.69
N ASP A 21 9.03 14.67 0.01
CA ASP A 21 7.82 15.50 0.12
C ASP A 21 6.54 14.74 -0.27
N SER A 22 6.65 13.67 -1.06
CA SER A 22 5.52 12.85 -1.50
C SER A 22 5.87 11.36 -1.66
N PHE A 23 4.84 10.52 -1.61
CA PHE A 23 4.99 9.08 -1.85
C PHE A 23 5.41 8.82 -3.32
N PRO A 24 6.42 7.97 -3.58
CA PRO A 24 6.85 7.65 -4.95
C PRO A 24 5.79 6.82 -5.70
N SER A 25 5.51 7.12 -6.97
CA SER A 25 4.47 6.40 -7.74
C SER A 25 4.68 4.89 -7.79
N LEU A 26 3.58 4.13 -7.78
CA LEU A 26 3.55 2.67 -7.95
C LEU A 26 3.30 2.23 -9.40
N GLN A 27 3.62 3.09 -10.38
CA GLN A 27 3.45 2.76 -11.79
C GLN A 27 4.14 1.42 -12.14
N GLY A 28 3.41 0.50 -12.75
CA GLY A 28 3.89 -0.85 -13.08
C GLY A 28 3.41 -1.94 -12.12
N ILE A 29 2.85 -1.58 -10.96
CA ILE A 29 2.30 -2.56 -9.99
C ILE A 29 1.13 -3.37 -10.58
N GLU A 30 0.46 -2.86 -11.61
CA GLU A 30 -0.59 -3.57 -12.34
C GLU A 30 -0.10 -4.86 -13.00
N LYS A 31 1.21 -5.00 -13.24
CA LYS A 31 1.81 -6.26 -13.72
C LYS A 31 1.68 -7.40 -12.70
N LEU A 32 1.52 -7.06 -11.42
CA LEU A 32 1.31 -8.01 -10.33
C LEU A 32 -0.17 -8.30 -10.05
N ARG A 33 -1.08 -7.69 -10.82
CA ARG A 33 -2.54 -7.76 -10.69
C ARG A 33 -3.09 -9.12 -10.24
N ASN A 34 -2.67 -10.18 -10.94
CA ASN A 34 -3.23 -11.53 -10.80
C ASN A 34 -2.34 -12.48 -9.98
N HIS A 35 -1.27 -11.97 -9.37
CA HIS A 35 -0.23 -12.78 -8.73
C HIS A 35 -0.04 -12.42 -7.26
N LEU A 36 -0.30 -11.17 -6.91
CA LEU A 36 -0.08 -10.66 -5.56
C LEU A 36 -1.29 -10.98 -4.66
N ASP A 37 -1.02 -11.68 -3.58
CA ASP A 37 -1.97 -12.11 -2.56
C ASP A 37 -1.88 -11.22 -1.31
N TYR A 38 -0.66 -10.84 -0.93
CA TYR A 38 -0.38 -9.98 0.22
C TYR A 38 0.42 -8.74 -0.18
N PHE A 39 -0.01 -7.58 0.33
CA PHE A 39 0.69 -6.32 0.15
C PHE A 39 0.75 -5.51 1.45
N ASP A 40 1.96 -5.23 1.93
CA ASP A 40 2.22 -4.29 3.03
C ASP A 40 2.80 -2.99 2.47
N LEU A 41 2.11 -1.89 2.70
CA LEU A 41 2.54 -0.55 2.31
C LEU A 41 2.78 0.31 3.54
N ARG A 42 4.01 0.77 3.70
CA ARG A 42 4.43 1.61 4.83
C ARG A 42 4.75 3.01 4.37
N GLY A 43 4.21 3.99 5.07
CA GLY A 43 4.38 5.40 4.79
C GLY A 43 4.62 6.27 6.01
N TRP A 44 4.40 7.57 5.83
CA TRP A 44 4.62 8.61 6.83
C TRP A 44 3.40 9.50 6.99
N ASP A 45 3.28 10.14 8.15
CA ASP A 45 2.13 10.95 8.57
C ASP A 45 1.92 12.19 7.69
N HIS A 46 2.93 12.62 6.95
CA HIS A 46 2.82 13.72 5.98
C HIS A 46 2.28 13.27 4.61
N TRP A 47 2.18 11.97 4.34
CA TRP A 47 1.53 11.45 3.13
C TRP A 47 0.04 11.27 3.39
N GLU A 48 -0.73 12.29 3.03
CA GLU A 48 -2.18 12.37 3.32
C GLU A 48 -3.04 11.43 2.45
N SER A 49 -2.46 10.73 1.48
CA SER A 49 -3.17 9.80 0.60
C SER A 49 -2.39 8.52 0.33
N ILE A 50 -3.14 7.44 0.10
CA ILE A 50 -2.62 6.15 -0.36
C ILE A 50 -2.63 6.16 -1.90
N PRO A 51 -1.59 5.62 -2.56
CA PRO A 51 -1.57 5.45 -4.02
C PRO A 51 -2.78 4.68 -4.52
N GLU A 52 -3.48 5.21 -5.53
CA GLU A 52 -4.67 4.55 -6.08
C GLU A 52 -4.33 3.36 -6.98
N GLU A 53 -3.08 3.24 -7.43
CA GLU A 53 -2.62 2.16 -8.32
C GLU A 53 -2.81 0.77 -7.70
N ILE A 54 -2.93 0.69 -6.37
CA ILE A 54 -3.22 -0.52 -5.59
C ILE A 54 -4.55 -1.15 -6.01
N GLN A 55 -5.52 -0.35 -6.46
CA GLN A 55 -6.83 -0.84 -6.91
C GLN A 55 -6.73 -1.82 -8.10
N HIS A 56 -5.60 -1.84 -8.81
CA HIS A 56 -5.38 -2.75 -9.94
C HIS A 56 -5.02 -4.18 -9.50
N LEU A 57 -4.75 -4.42 -8.22
CA LEU A 57 -4.36 -5.71 -7.65
C LEU A 57 -5.57 -6.60 -7.37
N THR A 58 -6.13 -7.19 -8.42
CA THR A 58 -7.37 -7.97 -8.35
C THR A 58 -7.24 -9.33 -7.68
N SER A 59 -6.03 -9.83 -7.42
CA SER A 59 -5.82 -11.07 -6.64
C SER A 59 -5.45 -10.83 -5.18
N LEU A 60 -5.40 -9.57 -4.75
CA LEU A 60 -4.98 -9.22 -3.39
C LEU A 60 -6.02 -9.68 -2.38
N THR A 61 -5.63 -10.53 -1.44
CA THR A 61 -6.49 -10.99 -0.34
C THR A 61 -6.19 -10.25 0.95
N SER A 62 -4.95 -9.81 1.14
CA SER A 62 -4.48 -9.13 2.35
C SER A 62 -3.79 -7.81 2.00
N LEU A 63 -4.32 -6.71 2.53
CA LEU A 63 -3.75 -5.37 2.40
C LEU A 63 -3.46 -4.79 3.79
N VAL A 64 -2.19 -4.52 4.06
CA VAL A 64 -1.73 -3.82 5.26
C VAL A 64 -1.23 -2.45 4.86
N ILE A 65 -1.78 -1.41 5.47
CA ILE A 65 -1.34 -0.03 5.25
C ILE A 65 -0.93 0.55 6.59
N SER A 66 0.28 1.08 6.67
CA SER A 66 0.78 1.69 7.89
C SER A 66 1.39 3.07 7.69
N GLY A 67 1.16 3.96 8.65
CA GLY A 67 1.87 5.24 8.77
C GLY A 67 1.36 6.38 7.91
N PHE A 68 0.36 6.21 7.05
CA PHE A 68 -0.16 7.28 6.20
C PHE A 68 -1.01 8.29 6.99
N GLY A 69 -0.87 9.57 6.70
CA GLY A 69 -1.64 10.68 7.28
C GLY A 69 -3.05 10.85 6.73
N MET A 70 -3.67 9.76 6.29
CA MET A 70 -4.99 9.76 5.68
C MET A 70 -6.07 10.15 6.71
N ARG A 71 -6.92 11.12 6.34
CA ARG A 71 -8.06 11.54 7.18
C ARG A 71 -9.30 10.69 6.93
N GLU A 72 -9.40 10.13 5.74
CA GLU A 72 -10.53 9.35 5.27
C GLU A 72 -10.05 8.13 4.49
N LEU A 73 -10.85 7.07 4.48
CA LEU A 73 -10.58 5.87 3.72
C LEU A 73 -10.90 6.10 2.23
N PRO A 74 -9.95 5.87 1.31
CA PRO A 74 -10.22 6.00 -0.13
C PRO A 74 -11.38 5.12 -0.62
N VAL A 75 -12.23 5.67 -1.49
CA VAL A 75 -13.39 4.94 -2.07
C VAL A 75 -12.97 3.73 -2.90
N TRP A 76 -11.79 3.75 -3.55
CA TRP A 76 -11.33 2.60 -4.31
C TRP A 76 -11.07 1.37 -3.42
N LEU A 77 -10.77 1.55 -2.13
CA LEU A 77 -10.60 0.42 -1.19
C LEU A 77 -11.91 -0.32 -0.96
N THR A 78 -13.05 0.37 -0.95
CA THR A 78 -14.36 -0.27 -0.81
C THR A 78 -14.78 -1.03 -2.06
N ASN A 79 -14.12 -0.77 -3.19
CA ASN A 79 -14.42 -1.37 -4.48
C ASN A 79 -13.50 -2.55 -4.83
N MET A 80 -12.54 -2.91 -3.97
CA MET A 80 -11.67 -4.06 -4.19
C MET A 80 -12.46 -5.35 -3.95
N SER A 81 -12.73 -6.10 -5.02
CA SER A 81 -13.59 -7.29 -4.98
C SER A 81 -12.96 -8.54 -4.35
N SER A 82 -11.63 -8.57 -4.23
CA SER A 82 -10.87 -9.74 -3.79
C SER A 82 -10.27 -9.62 -2.38
N THR A 83 -10.16 -8.40 -1.86
CA THR A 83 -9.57 -8.14 -0.54
C THR A 83 -10.45 -8.73 0.56
N GLN A 84 -9.88 -9.62 1.36
CA GLN A 84 -10.56 -10.28 2.49
C GLN A 84 -10.13 -9.64 3.81
N ASP A 85 -8.84 -9.32 3.92
CA ASP A 85 -8.24 -8.76 5.12
C ASP A 85 -7.67 -7.38 4.80
N LEU A 86 -8.14 -6.37 5.54
CA LEU A 86 -7.69 -4.98 5.45
C LEU A 86 -7.30 -4.49 6.83
N SER A 87 -6.03 -4.12 7.01
CA SER A 87 -5.49 -3.63 8.28
C SER A 87 -4.84 -2.26 8.12
N PHE A 88 -5.17 -1.34 9.03
CA PHE A 88 -4.57 -0.02 9.12
C PHE A 88 -3.83 0.14 10.43
N HIS A 89 -2.59 0.63 10.35
CA HIS A 89 -1.78 0.94 11.53
C HIS A 89 -1.26 2.36 11.43
N ASP A 90 -1.66 3.22 12.36
CA ASP A 90 -1.05 4.55 12.46
C ASP A 90 0.23 4.47 13.31
N TYR A 91 1.32 5.06 12.82
CA TYR A 91 2.49 5.32 13.65
C TYR A 91 2.26 6.61 14.43
N ASN A 92 1.24 6.63 15.28
CA ASN A 92 1.10 7.64 16.33
C ASN A 92 2.13 7.39 17.44
N GLY A 93 3.40 7.54 17.08
CA GLY A 93 4.51 7.64 18.00
C GLY A 93 4.73 9.09 18.40
N LEU A 94 4.12 9.51 19.51
CA LEU A 94 4.62 10.60 20.37
C LEU A 94 4.77 11.99 19.69
N LYS A 95 3.69 12.62 19.24
CA LYS A 95 3.64 14.08 19.37
C LYS A 95 3.28 14.39 20.83
N LYS A 96 4.31 14.40 21.70
CA LYS A 96 4.22 15.20 22.93
C LYS A 96 4.08 16.63 22.46
N GLU A 97 2.89 17.16 22.68
CA GLU A 97 2.60 18.58 22.69
C GLU A 97 3.76 19.31 23.39
N THR A 98 4.33 20.32 22.72
CA THR A 98 5.13 21.36 23.36
C THR A 98 4.55 22.69 22.93
#